data_AF-A0A227J8L2-F1
#
_entry.id   AF-A0A227J8L2-F1
#
_cell.length_a   1.000
_cell.length_b   1.000
_cell.length_c   1.000
_cell.angle_alpha   90.00
_cell.angle_beta   90.00
_cell.angle_gamma   90.00
#
_symmetry.space_group_name_H-M   'P 1'
#
loop_
_entity.id
_entity.type
_entity.pdbx_description
1 polymer ?
#
loop_
_entity_poly.entity_id
_entity_poly.type
_entity_poly.pdbx_seq_one_letter_code
_entity_poly.pdbx_strand_id
1 'polypeptide(L)' 'RKERFTVLISPHVNKKARDQYEIRTHKRLIDIVEPTDKTVDALMRLDLAAGVDVQISLG' A
#
# COMPACT_ATOMS: atom_id res chain seq x y z
N ARG A 1 -4.39 -2.69 6.14
CA ARG A 1 -4.00 -2.32 7.52
C ARG A 1 -4.18 -0.81 7.69
N LYS A 2 -4.65 -0.35 8.84
CA LYS A 2 -4.76 1.08 9.17
C LYS A 2 -3.89 1.36 10.39
N GLU A 3 -2.80 2.08 10.20
CA GLU A 3 -1.92 2.50 11.29
C GLU A 3 -2.23 3.95 11.64
N ARG A 4 -2.45 4.23 12.93
CA ARG A 4 -2.80 5.56 13.43
C ARG A 4 -1.68 6.06 14.34
N PHE A 5 -1.22 7.27 14.07
CA PHE A 5 -0.15 7.93 14.82
C PHE A 5 -0.73 9.19 15.44
N THR A 6 -0.47 9.40 16.72
CA THR A 6 -0.84 10.64 17.41
C THR A 6 0.42 11.32 17.90
N VAL A 7 0.67 12.54 17.42
CA VAL A 7 1.89 13.30 17.72
C VAL A 7 1.52 14.58 18.45
N LEU A 8 2.34 14.98 19.42
CA LEU A 8 2.23 16.30 20.06
C LEU A 8 2.87 17.34 19.14
N ILE A 9 2.09 18.38 18.82
CA ILE A 9 2.54 19.45 17.92
C ILE A 9 3.33 20.52 18.70
N SER A 10 3.03 20.66 19.99
CA SER A 10 3.67 21.69 20.84
C SER A 10 5.08 21.26 21.25
N PRO A 11 6.10 22.13 21.11
CA PRO A 11 7.45 21.85 21.60
C PRO A 11 7.54 21.82 23.13
N HIS A 12 6.58 22.43 23.86
CA HIS A 12 6.58 22.45 25.33
C HIS A 12 5.19 22.25 25.93
N VAL A 13 5.09 21.32 26.91
CA VAL A 13 4.05 21.09 27.94
C VAL A 13 2.57 20.96 27.52
N ASN A 14 2.17 21.38 26.32
CA ASN A 14 0.77 21.36 25.91
C ASN A 14 0.32 19.97 25.43
N LYS A 15 -0.18 19.16 26.37
CA LYS A 15 -0.62 17.77 26.12
C LYS A 15 -1.92 17.64 25.32
N LYS A 16 -2.69 18.73 25.17
CA LYS A 16 -3.96 18.77 24.43
C LYS A 16 -3.78 19.04 22.94
N ALA A 17 -2.66 19.64 22.53
CA ALA A 17 -2.32 19.83 21.13
C ALA A 17 -1.82 18.50 20.51
N ARG A 18 -2.74 17.72 19.94
CA ARG A 18 -2.46 16.43 19.31
C ARG A 18 -2.96 16.41 17.87
N ASP A 19 -2.09 16.04 16.94
CA ASP A 19 -2.50 15.70 15.58
C ASP A 19 -2.63 14.19 15.43
N GLN A 20 -3.63 13.78 14.66
CA GLN A 20 -3.86 12.38 14.30
C GLN A 20 -3.54 12.18 12.83
N TYR A 21 -2.55 11.35 12.55
CA TYR A 21 -2.17 10.92 11.21
C TYR A 21 -2.51 9.45 11.04
N GLU A 22 -2.75 9.04 9.79
CA GLU A 22 -2.89 7.63 9.46
C GLU A 22 -2.14 7.25 8.19
N ILE A 23 -1.63 6.03 8.19
CA ILE A 23 -1.11 5.37 6.99
C ILE A 23 -2.01 4.17 6.72
N ARG A 24 -2.58 4.12 5.51
CA ARG A 24 -3.49 3.06 5.07
C ARG A 24 -2.84 2.22 3.98
N THR A 25 -2.55 0.96 4.31
CA THR A 25 -2.08 -0.02 3.32
C THR A 25 -3.25 -0.88 2.87
N HIS A 26 -3.61 -0.80 1.59
CA HIS A 26 -4.65 -1.63 0.98
C HIS A 26 -3.99 -2.75 0.18
N LYS A 27 -4.36 -4.01 0.48
CA LYS A 27 -3.91 -5.18 -0.27
C LYS A 27 -5.05 -5.69 -1.14
N ARG A 28 -4.75 -5.99 -2.40
CA ARG A 28 -5.66 -6.67 -3.33
C ARG A 28 -5.00 -7.98 -3.72
N LEU A 29 -5.77 -9.05 -3.80
CA LEU A 29 -5.32 -10.35 -4.29
C LEU A 29 -6.08 -10.62 -5.58
N ILE A 30 -5.33 -10.95 -6.63
CA ILE A 30 -5.86 -11.34 -7.93
C ILE A 30 -5.27 -12.71 -8.20
N ASP A 31 -6.14 -13.68 -8.48
CA ASP A 31 -5.76 -15.04 -8.84
C ASP A 31 -6.09 -15.27 -10.32
N ILE A 32 -5.16 -15.86 -11.06
CA ILE A 32 -5.29 -16.12 -12.49
C ILE A 32 -5.28 -17.63 -12.67
N VAL A 33 -6.46 -18.18 -12.92
CA VAL A 33 -6.64 -19.60 -13.23
C VAL A 33 -6.15 -19.81 -14.67
N GLU A 34 -5.11 -20.63 -14.84
CA GLU A 34 -4.41 -20.92 -16.12
C GLU A 34 -3.65 -19.73 -16.73
N PRO A 35 -2.44 -19.41 -16.23
CA PRO A 35 -1.60 -18.39 -16.85
C PRO A 35 -1.09 -18.87 -18.21
N THR A 36 -1.34 -18.09 -19.26
CA THR A 36 -0.62 -18.24 -20.54
C THR A 36 0.68 -17.43 -20.49
N ASP A 37 1.73 -17.88 -21.19
CA ASP A 37 3.02 -17.17 -21.22
C ASP A 37 2.86 -15.70 -21.68
N LYS A 38 1.93 -15.46 -22.60
CA LYS A 38 1.58 -14.12 -23.09
C LYS A 38 0.97 -13.23 -22.01
N THR A 39 0.19 -13.80 -21.10
CA THR A 39 -0.43 -13.05 -20.00
C THR A 39 0.57 -12.67 -18.91
N VAL A 40 1.62 -13.46 -18.67
CA VAL A 40 2.70 -13.10 -17.72
C VAL A 40 3.48 -11.90 -18.25
N ASP A 41 3.87 -11.95 -19.53
CA ASP A 41 4.56 -10.86 -20.22
C ASP A 41 3.74 -9.56 -20.27
N ALA A 42 2.42 -9.67 -20.42
CA ALA A 42 1.52 -8.52 -20.44
C ALA A 42 1.41 -7.85 -19.06
N LEU A 43 1.42 -8.62 -17.97
CA LEU A 43 1.35 -8.09 -16.60
C LEU A 43 2.64 -7.40 -16.18
N MET A 44 3.80 -7.87 -16.65
CA MET A 44 5.09 -7.20 -16.39
C MET A 44 5.27 -5.89 -17.18
N ARG A 45 4.63 -5.78 -18.36
CA ARG A 45 4.65 -4.55 -19.19
C ARG A 45 3.53 -3.57 -18.86
N LEU A 46 2.63 -3.91 -17.96
CA LEU A 46 1.50 -3.05 -17.62
C LEU A 46 2.01 -1.79 -16.89
N ASP A 47 1.73 -0.61 -17.44
CA ASP A 47 2.02 0.66 -16.79
C ASP A 47 1.11 0.85 -15.58
N LEU A 48 1.59 0.39 -14.43
CA LEU A 48 0.96 0.66 -13.15
C LEU A 48 1.23 2.11 -12.73
N ALA A 49 0.20 2.75 -12.17
CA ALA A 49 0.34 4.09 -11.64
C ALA A 49 1.42 4.14 -10.53
N ALA A 50 2.20 5.22 -10.51
CA ALA A 50 3.23 5.43 -9.50
C ALA A 50 2.64 5.31 -8.08
N GLY A 51 3.25 4.46 -7.25
CA GLY A 51 2.83 4.22 -5.86
C GLY A 51 2.02 2.93 -5.63
N VAL A 52 1.82 2.11 -6.65
CA VAL A 52 1.29 0.74 -6.49
C VAL A 52 2.45 -0.25 -6.46
N ASP A 53 2.60 -0.98 -5.37
CA ASP A 53 3.54 -2.09 -5.26
C ASP A 53 2.84 -3.41 -5.63
N VAL A 54 3.48 -4.22 -6.47
CA VAL A 54 2.93 -5.48 -6.98
C VAL A 54 3.91 -6.61 -6.67
N GLN A 55 3.41 -7.62 -5.95
CA GLN A 55 4.14 -8.85 -5.68
C GLN A 55 3.53 -9.98 -6.50
N ILE A 56 4.32 -10.60 -7.38
CA ILE A 56 3.92 -11.77 -8.18
C ILE A 56 4.56 -13.01 -7.54
N SER A 57 3.74 -14.02 -7.24
CA SER A 57 4.20 -15.34 -6.77
C SER A 57 3.72 -16.39 -7.76
N LEU A 58 4.64 -17.17 -8.32
CA LEU A 58 4.34 -18.38 -9.11
C LEU A 58 4.44 -19.57 -8.15
N GLY A 59 3.30 -20.22 -7.90
CA GLY A 59 3.18 -21.43 -7.08
C GLY A 59 3.08 -22.68 -7.94
#